data_AF-A0A1V8UM53-F1
#
_entry.id   AF-A0A1V8UM53-F1
#
_cell.length_a   1.000
_cell.length_b   1.000
_cell.length_c   1.000
_cell.angle_alpha   90.00
_cell.angle_beta   90.00
_cell.angle_gamma   90.00
#
_symmetry.space_group_name_H-M   'P 1'
#
loop_
_entity.id
_entity.type
_entity.pdbx_description
1 polymer ?
#
loop_
_entity_poly.entity_id
_entity_poly.type
_entity_poly.pdbx_seq_one_letter_code
_entity_poly.pdbx_strand_id
1 'polypeptide(L)'
;MPRLKIHLEPYTDEIRTWIEDEKLHHPEVIARLASLHNVKLESRTLRKFLSDVGISTSIKYAKDHDLNARITQLHYQVQCSDVETLRILASDGFKIEIRRLQRMRLALGLKQRATALKPNEEGALQMRRELREAKRAEEKVEKLGIRLKAASKRIDAITTELASSEAANRSLTERLHAAEQENQVLRMRERDYYDPLHP
;
A
#
# COMPACT_ATOMS: atom_id res chain seq x y z
N MET A 1 -31.53 -37.87 -9.53
CA MET A 1 -31.69 -37.98 -11.00
C MET A 1 -30.32 -38.07 -11.65
N PRO A 2 -29.98 -39.19 -12.34
CA PRO A 2 -28.75 -39.28 -13.11
C PRO A 2 -28.79 -38.29 -14.27
N ARG A 3 -27.71 -37.51 -14.46
CA ARG A 3 -27.61 -36.56 -15.57
C ARG A 3 -27.30 -37.32 -16.86
N LEU A 4 -28.00 -36.99 -17.94
CA LEU A 4 -27.70 -37.50 -19.28
C LEU A 4 -26.23 -37.18 -19.61
N LYS A 5 -25.45 -38.22 -19.94
CA LYS A 5 -24.06 -38.06 -20.38
C LYS A 5 -24.07 -37.69 -21.85
N ILE A 6 -23.55 -36.51 -22.17
CA ILE A 6 -23.30 -36.11 -23.56
C ILE A 6 -22.00 -36.79 -24.00
N HIS A 7 -22.07 -37.61 -25.05
CA HIS A 7 -20.91 -38.29 -25.60
C HIS A 7 -20.13 -37.34 -26.53
N LEU A 8 -18.99 -36.83 -26.06
CA LEU A 8 -18.10 -35.93 -26.82
C LEU A 8 -16.85 -36.64 -27.34
N GLU A 9 -16.62 -37.90 -26.94
CA GLU A 9 -15.46 -38.71 -27.35
C GLU A 9 -15.25 -38.77 -28.88
N PRO A 10 -16.29 -38.88 -29.74
CA PRO A 10 -16.10 -38.93 -31.19
C PRO A 10 -15.53 -37.64 -31.80
N TYR A 11 -15.74 -36.49 -31.14
CA TYR A 11 -15.36 -35.17 -31.67
C TYR A 11 -14.07 -34.66 -31.03
N THR A 12 -13.34 -35.51 -30.31
CA THR A 12 -12.16 -35.14 -29.54
C THR A 12 -11.10 -34.46 -30.40
N ASP A 13 -10.80 -35.01 -31.56
CA ASP A 13 -9.73 -34.52 -32.43
C ASP A 13 -10.11 -33.19 -33.10
N GLU A 14 -11.37 -33.03 -33.50
CA GLU A 14 -11.87 -31.75 -34.04
C GLU A 14 -11.88 -30.64 -32.97
N ILE A 15 -12.31 -30.98 -31.74
CA ILE A 15 -12.26 -30.04 -30.63
C ILE A 15 -10.81 -29.65 -30.32
N ARG A 16 -9.86 -30.58 -30.46
CA ARG A 16 -8.44 -30.31 -30.27
C ARG A 16 -7.92 -29.33 -31.33
N THR A 17 -8.18 -29.56 -32.61
CA THR A 17 -7.73 -28.66 -33.69
C THR A 17 -8.34 -27.26 -33.55
N TRP A 18 -9.63 -27.17 -33.22
CA TRP A 18 -10.28 -25.88 -32.98
C TRP A 18 -9.65 -25.07 -31.84
N ILE A 19 -9.23 -25.75 -30.77
CA ILE A 19 -8.65 -25.09 -29.60
C ILE A 19 -7.16 -24.79 -29.80
N GLU A 20 -6.39 -25.72 -30.35
CA GLU A 20 -4.93 -25.60 -30.45
C GLU A 20 -4.48 -24.83 -31.69
N ASP A 21 -5.09 -25.10 -32.85
CA ASP A 21 -4.69 -24.52 -34.14
C ASP A 21 -5.46 -23.24 -34.43
N GLU A 22 -6.80 -23.29 -34.33
CA GLU A 22 -7.67 -22.13 -34.62
C GLU A 22 -7.81 -21.16 -33.43
N LYS A 23 -7.35 -21.56 -32.24
CA LYS A 23 -7.40 -20.77 -30.98
C LYS A 23 -8.81 -20.29 -30.59
N LEU A 24 -9.84 -21.07 -30.92
CA LEU A 24 -11.22 -20.74 -30.61
C LEU A 24 -11.46 -20.75 -29.09
N HIS A 25 -12.29 -19.81 -28.64
CA HIS A 25 -12.71 -19.75 -27.25
C HIS A 25 -13.86 -20.74 -26.98
N HIS A 26 -14.01 -21.15 -25.71
CA HIS A 26 -15.04 -22.11 -25.30
C HIS A 26 -16.47 -21.81 -25.83
N PRO A 27 -17.01 -20.57 -25.80
CA PRO A 27 -18.33 -20.30 -26.35
C PRO A 27 -18.43 -20.56 -27.86
N GLU A 28 -17.36 -20.32 -28.62
CA GLU A 28 -17.31 -20.53 -30.07
C GLU A 28 -17.26 -22.01 -30.39
N VAL A 29 -16.50 -22.79 -29.61
CA VAL A 29 -16.48 -24.26 -29.71
C VAL A 29 -17.88 -24.84 -29.43
N ILE A 30 -18.60 -24.32 -28.44
CA ILE A 30 -19.98 -24.74 -28.15
C ILE A 30 -20.90 -24.41 -29.32
N ALA A 31 -20.78 -23.21 -29.89
CA ALA A 31 -21.56 -22.80 -31.04
C ALA A 31 -21.30 -23.71 -32.26
N ARG A 32 -20.04 -24.06 -32.53
CA ARG A 32 -19.66 -24.98 -33.61
C ARG A 32 -20.17 -26.40 -33.39
N LEU A 33 -20.08 -26.91 -32.16
CA LEU A 33 -20.62 -28.24 -31.82
C LEU A 33 -22.14 -28.29 -31.98
N ALA A 34 -22.83 -27.19 -31.67
CA ALA A 34 -24.27 -27.06 -31.89
C ALA A 34 -24.62 -26.96 -33.38
N SER A 35 -23.83 -26.28 -34.20
CA SER A 35 -24.13 -26.07 -35.62
C SER A 35 -23.76 -27.26 -36.51
N LEU A 36 -22.59 -27.88 -36.28
CA LEU A 36 -22.06 -28.95 -37.14
C LEU A 36 -22.58 -30.33 -36.73
N HIS A 37 -22.65 -30.57 -35.41
CA HIS A 37 -22.92 -31.90 -34.86
C HIS A 37 -24.24 -31.98 -34.08
N ASN A 38 -25.01 -30.88 -34.04
CA ASN A 38 -26.26 -30.74 -33.29
C ASN A 38 -26.13 -31.09 -31.79
N VAL A 39 -24.93 -30.90 -31.22
CA VAL A 39 -24.64 -31.19 -29.81
C VAL A 39 -24.78 -29.92 -28.99
N LYS A 40 -25.80 -29.85 -28.13
CA LYS A 40 -26.00 -28.73 -27.20
C LYS A 40 -25.40 -29.06 -25.84
N LEU A 41 -24.47 -28.24 -25.39
CA LEU A 41 -23.80 -28.44 -24.11
C LEU A 41 -23.46 -27.12 -23.42
N GLU A 42 -23.39 -27.15 -22.09
CA GLU A 42 -22.98 -26.01 -21.28
C GLU A 42 -21.44 -25.89 -21.21
N SER A 43 -20.94 -24.66 -21.00
CA SER A 43 -19.51 -24.39 -20.84
C SER A 43 -18.84 -25.22 -19.73
N ARG A 44 -19.58 -25.52 -18.65
CA ARG A 44 -19.09 -26.39 -17.57
C ARG A 44 -18.84 -27.82 -18.05
N THR A 45 -19.72 -28.35 -18.89
CA THR A 45 -19.60 -29.70 -19.47
C THR A 45 -18.41 -29.78 -20.41
N LEU A 46 -18.22 -28.77 -21.27
CA LEU A 46 -17.05 -28.68 -22.15
C LEU A 46 -15.76 -28.65 -21.34
N ARG A 47 -15.68 -27.78 -20.31
CA ARG A 47 -14.48 -27.66 -19.47
C ARG A 47 -14.13 -28.98 -18.78
N LYS A 48 -15.14 -29.72 -18.29
CA LYS A 48 -14.92 -31.02 -17.67
C LYS A 48 -14.38 -32.03 -18.69
N PHE A 49 -15.02 -32.13 -19.85
CA PHE A 49 -14.55 -33.00 -20.94
C PHE A 49 -13.12 -32.69 -21.38
N LEU A 50 -12.80 -31.40 -21.61
CA LEU A 50 -11.44 -30.98 -21.97
C LEU A 50 -10.41 -31.36 -20.89
N SER A 51 -10.78 -31.24 -19.61
CA SER A 51 -9.92 -31.67 -18.51
C SER A 51 -9.75 -33.19 -18.47
N ASP A 52 -10.81 -33.96 -18.70
CA ASP A 52 -10.79 -35.44 -18.69
C ASP A 52 -9.95 -35.99 -19.85
N VAL A 53 -9.94 -35.30 -20.99
CA VAL A 53 -9.19 -35.65 -22.20
C VAL A 53 -7.77 -35.03 -22.23
N GLY A 54 -7.43 -34.20 -21.24
CA GLY A 54 -6.10 -33.57 -21.14
C GLY A 54 -5.86 -32.39 -22.09
N ILE A 55 -6.90 -31.86 -22.75
CA ILE A 55 -6.81 -30.67 -23.59
C ILE A 55 -6.82 -29.44 -22.67
N SER A 56 -5.63 -28.95 -22.32
CA SER A 56 -5.49 -27.80 -21.44
C SER A 56 -5.59 -26.48 -22.21
N THR A 57 -6.63 -25.70 -21.91
CA THR A 57 -6.76 -24.31 -22.37
C THR A 57 -6.02 -23.31 -21.48
N SER A 58 -5.27 -23.79 -20.49
CA SER A 58 -4.42 -22.93 -19.67
C SER A 58 -3.37 -22.27 -20.56
N ILE A 59 -3.20 -20.95 -20.41
CA ILE A 59 -2.19 -20.17 -21.12
C ILE A 59 -0.83 -20.82 -20.82
N LYS A 60 -0.27 -21.52 -21.80
CA LYS A 60 1.08 -22.06 -21.72
C LYS A 60 2.05 -20.88 -21.81
N TYR A 61 2.53 -20.41 -20.66
CA TYR A 61 3.57 -19.37 -20.57
C TYR A 61 4.91 -19.80 -21.19
N ALA A 62 5.02 -21.04 -21.67
CA ALA A 62 6.20 -21.58 -22.34
C ALA A 62 6.67 -20.72 -23.53
N LYS A 63 5.77 -20.00 -24.22
CA LYS A 63 6.12 -19.14 -25.36
C LYS A 63 6.83 -17.83 -24.96
N ASP A 64 6.68 -17.39 -23.71
CA ASP A 64 7.22 -16.13 -23.22
C ASP A 64 8.66 -16.31 -22.70
N HIS A 65 9.58 -16.84 -23.51
CA HIS A 65 10.93 -17.25 -23.07
C HIS A 65 11.71 -16.11 -22.40
N ASP A 66 11.76 -14.93 -23.01
CA ASP A 66 12.51 -13.77 -22.48
C ASP A 66 11.92 -13.26 -21.17
N LEU A 67 10.59 -13.19 -21.10
CA LEU A 67 9.89 -12.76 -19.90
C LEU A 67 10.04 -13.77 -18.77
N ASN A 68 9.99 -15.08 -19.08
CA ASN A 68 10.23 -16.14 -18.09
C ASN A 68 11.66 -16.08 -17.56
N ALA A 69 12.65 -15.90 -18.44
CA ALA A 69 14.05 -15.75 -18.05
C ALA A 69 14.23 -14.54 -17.13
N ARG A 70 13.62 -13.41 -17.48
CA ARG A 70 13.68 -12.19 -16.67
C ARG A 70 12.99 -12.33 -15.32
N ILE A 71 11.79 -12.91 -15.27
CA ILE A 71 11.08 -13.19 -14.00
C ILE A 71 11.93 -14.11 -13.11
N THR A 72 12.57 -15.13 -13.70
CA THR A 72 13.45 -16.06 -12.98
C THR A 72 14.69 -15.36 -12.43
N GLN A 73 15.31 -14.49 -13.24
CA GLN A 73 16.44 -13.66 -12.82
C GLN A 73 16.06 -12.76 -11.64
N LEU A 74 14.94 -12.04 -11.74
CA LEU A 74 14.45 -11.16 -10.68
C LEU A 74 14.10 -11.92 -9.40
N HIS A 75 13.65 -13.17 -9.54
CA HIS A 75 13.35 -14.04 -8.41
C HIS A 75 14.60 -14.51 -7.67
N TYR A 76 15.60 -15.05 -8.38
CA TYR A 76 16.78 -15.64 -7.74
C TYR A 76 17.89 -14.63 -7.43
N GLN A 77 18.22 -13.73 -8.36
CA GLN A 77 19.36 -12.82 -8.20
C GLN A 77 18.99 -11.56 -7.40
N VAL A 78 17.77 -11.06 -7.59
CA VAL A 78 17.35 -9.76 -7.01
C VAL A 78 16.40 -9.95 -5.83
N GLN A 79 15.68 -11.07 -5.77
CA GLN A 79 14.65 -11.39 -4.77
C GLN A 79 13.57 -10.32 -4.63
N CYS A 80 13.12 -9.78 -5.77
CA CYS A 80 12.09 -8.75 -5.78
C CYS A 80 10.73 -9.28 -5.28
N SER A 81 9.99 -8.41 -4.59
CA SER A 81 8.55 -8.64 -4.38
C SER A 81 7.80 -8.57 -5.72
N ASP A 82 6.55 -9.06 -5.76
CA ASP A 82 5.73 -8.99 -6.99
C ASP A 82 5.59 -7.55 -7.50
N VAL A 83 5.44 -6.57 -6.60
CA VAL A 83 5.29 -5.14 -6.96
C VAL A 83 6.57 -4.58 -7.55
N GLU A 84 7.72 -4.90 -6.97
CA GLU A 84 9.03 -4.49 -7.49
C GLU A 84 9.33 -5.16 -8.83
N THR A 85 9.02 -6.45 -8.94
CA THR A 85 9.18 -7.23 -10.17
C THR A 85 8.39 -6.60 -11.31
N LEU A 86 7.13 -6.21 -11.07
CA LEU A 86 6.32 -5.50 -12.08
C LEU A 86 6.92 -4.17 -12.52
N ARG A 87 7.47 -3.38 -11.58
CA ARG A 87 8.10 -2.10 -11.93
C ARG A 87 9.33 -2.29 -12.80
N ILE A 88 10.17 -3.27 -12.47
CA ILE A 88 11.40 -3.58 -13.23
C ILE A 88 11.03 -4.15 -14.61
N LEU A 89 10.06 -5.07 -14.67
CA LEU A 89 9.57 -5.59 -15.94
C LEU A 89 8.97 -4.50 -16.83
N ALA A 90 8.25 -3.54 -16.25
CA ALA A 90 7.72 -2.40 -16.99
C ALA A 90 8.83 -1.49 -17.54
N SER A 91 9.93 -1.28 -16.79
CA SER A 91 11.09 -0.54 -17.31
C SER A 91 11.84 -1.29 -18.41
N ASP A 92 11.81 -2.63 -18.36
CA ASP A 92 12.38 -3.49 -19.40
C ASP A 92 11.45 -3.62 -20.64
N GLY A 93 10.30 -2.95 -20.66
CA GLY A 93 9.33 -2.95 -21.77
C GLY A 93 8.25 -4.04 -21.68
N PHE A 94 8.29 -4.90 -20.66
CA PHE A 94 7.28 -5.94 -20.45
C PHE A 94 6.09 -5.41 -19.66
N LYS A 95 4.99 -5.12 -20.36
CA LYS A 95 3.71 -4.72 -19.75
C LYS A 95 2.89 -5.96 -19.38
N ILE A 96 2.92 -6.34 -18.11
CA ILE A 96 2.12 -7.45 -17.58
C ILE A 96 1.33 -7.07 -16.34
N GLU A 97 0.20 -7.72 -16.13
CA GLU A 97 -0.61 -7.58 -14.92
C GLU A 97 -0.07 -8.40 -13.76
N ILE A 98 -0.35 -7.98 -12.53
CA ILE A 98 0.05 -8.69 -11.31
C ILE A 98 -0.45 -10.14 -11.26
N ARG A 99 -1.71 -10.38 -11.67
CA ARG A 99 -2.30 -11.73 -11.71
C ARG A 99 -1.64 -12.60 -12.77
N ARG A 100 -1.14 -12.02 -13.87
CA ARG A 100 -0.37 -12.75 -14.89
C ARG A 100 1.00 -13.13 -14.31
N LEU A 101 1.71 -12.19 -13.68
CA LEU A 101 3.00 -12.44 -13.03
C LEU A 101 2.90 -13.57 -11.99
N GLN A 102 1.88 -13.55 -11.13
CA GLN A 102 1.67 -14.58 -10.10
C GLN A 102 1.45 -15.97 -10.70
N ARG A 103 0.62 -16.06 -11.75
CA ARG A 103 0.39 -17.32 -12.47
C ARG A 103 1.66 -17.81 -13.18
N MET A 104 2.42 -16.91 -13.79
CA MET A 104 3.71 -17.23 -14.41
C MET A 104 4.70 -17.75 -13.38
N ARG A 105 4.85 -17.09 -12.23
CA ARG A 105 5.72 -17.55 -11.14
C ARG A 105 5.30 -18.92 -10.63
N LEU A 106 4.00 -19.15 -10.46
CA LEU A 106 3.48 -20.45 -10.06
C LEU A 106 3.82 -21.53 -11.09
N ALA A 107 3.62 -21.25 -12.38
CA ALA A 107 3.93 -22.17 -13.48
C ALA A 107 5.43 -22.48 -13.60
N LEU A 108 6.29 -21.49 -13.32
CA LEU A 108 7.74 -21.63 -13.29
C LEU A 108 8.26 -22.28 -12.00
N GLY A 109 7.38 -22.64 -11.05
CA GLY A 109 7.79 -23.22 -9.78
C GLY A 109 8.46 -22.24 -8.80
N LEU A 110 8.38 -20.94 -9.07
CA LEU A 110 9.00 -19.85 -8.28
C LEU A 110 8.18 -19.53 -7.02
N LYS A 111 7.87 -20.57 -6.25
CA LYS A 111 7.18 -20.48 -4.96
C LYS A 111 8.18 -20.02 -3.91
N GLN A 112 8.01 -18.82 -3.36
CA GLN A 112 8.77 -18.41 -2.19
C GLN A 112 8.45 -19.38 -1.04
N ARG A 113 9.42 -20.22 -0.67
CA ARG A 113 9.62 -20.56 0.73
C ARG A 113 10.77 -19.70 1.19
N ALA A 114 10.53 -18.85 2.18
CA ALA A 114 11.60 -18.17 2.90
C ALA A 114 12.41 -19.24 3.65
N THR A 115 13.43 -19.81 3.01
CA THR A 115 14.39 -20.69 3.68
C THR A 115 15.76 -20.47 3.08
N ALA A 116 16.60 -19.82 3.89
CA ALA A 116 18.06 -19.74 3.91
C ALA A 116 18.80 -20.00 2.57
N LEU A 117 19.36 -18.95 1.99
CA LEU A 117 20.38 -19.05 0.95
C LEU A 117 21.79 -19.06 1.57
N LYS A 118 22.71 -19.72 0.86
CA LYS A 118 24.08 -20.05 1.27
C LYS A 118 24.95 -18.80 1.57
N PRO A 119 25.95 -18.91 2.46
CA PRO A 119 26.66 -17.78 3.09
C PRO A 119 27.48 -16.85 2.16
N ASN A 120 27.73 -17.21 0.90
CA ASN A 120 28.62 -16.41 0.05
C ASN A 120 27.96 -15.21 -0.66
N GLU A 121 26.64 -15.09 -0.64
CA GLU A 121 25.90 -13.95 -1.27
C GLU A 121 25.15 -13.09 -0.24
N GLU A 122 25.30 -13.38 1.06
CA GLU A 122 24.64 -12.65 2.15
C GLU A 122 25.05 -11.18 2.23
N GLY A 123 26.30 -10.84 1.87
CA GLY A 123 26.82 -9.47 1.99
C GLY A 123 26.10 -8.44 1.10
N ALA A 124 25.79 -8.80 -0.15
CA ALA A 124 25.11 -7.88 -1.07
C ALA A 124 23.64 -7.63 -0.68
N LEU A 125 23.00 -8.64 -0.07
CA LEU A 125 21.62 -8.56 0.41
C LEU A 125 21.53 -7.88 1.78
N GLN A 126 22.50 -8.09 2.68
CA GLN A 126 22.64 -7.34 3.93
C GLN A 126 22.83 -5.85 3.63
N MET A 127 23.77 -5.49 2.76
CA MET A 127 24.00 -4.09 2.38
C MET A 127 22.73 -3.44 1.79
N ARG A 128 21.93 -4.18 1.00
CA ARG A 128 20.64 -3.70 0.49
C ARG A 128 19.56 -3.58 1.56
N ARG A 129 19.52 -4.48 2.56
CA ARG A 129 18.60 -4.39 3.69
C ARG A 129 18.96 -3.19 4.57
N GLU A 130 20.23 -3.03 4.88
CA GLU A 130 20.77 -1.90 5.63
C GLU A 130 20.47 -0.57 4.93
N LEU A 131 20.65 -0.48 3.61
CA LEU A 131 20.27 0.71 2.83
C LEU A 131 18.77 1.03 2.91
N ARG A 132 17.91 0.00 2.91
CA ARG A 132 16.45 0.17 3.04
C ARG A 132 16.06 0.60 4.46
N GLU A 133 16.73 0.05 5.47
CA GLU A 133 16.53 0.43 6.87
C GLU A 133 17.04 1.84 7.14
N ALA A 134 18.20 2.22 6.59
CA ALA A 134 18.74 3.57 6.64
C ALA A 134 17.79 4.59 6.01
N LYS A 135 17.26 4.32 4.80
CA LYS A 135 16.24 5.19 4.18
C LYS A 135 14.98 5.34 5.04
N ARG A 136 14.49 4.25 5.63
CA ARG A 136 13.34 4.32 6.56
C ARG A 136 13.66 5.10 7.82
N ALA A 137 14.89 5.04 8.32
CA ALA A 137 15.35 5.81 9.45
C ALA A 137 15.43 7.31 9.11
N GLU A 138 15.94 7.67 7.94
CA GLU A 138 15.95 9.05 7.43
C GLU A 138 14.54 9.64 7.33
N GLU A 139 13.59 8.92 6.72
CA GLU A 139 12.19 9.36 6.64
C GLU A 139 11.54 9.55 8.03
N LYS A 140 11.91 8.71 9.02
CA LYS A 140 11.44 8.86 10.39
C LYS A 140 12.03 10.11 11.05
N VAL A 141 13.32 10.36 10.87
CA VAL A 141 14.00 11.56 11.39
C VAL A 141 13.40 12.82 10.78
N GLU A 142 13.14 12.84 9.48
CA GLU A 142 12.48 13.97 8.81
C GLU A 142 11.10 14.26 9.40
N LYS A 143 10.26 13.23 9.59
CA LYS A 143 8.95 13.36 10.25
C LYS A 143 9.05 13.87 11.68
N LEU A 144 10.03 13.40 12.44
CA LEU A 144 10.30 13.90 13.80
C LEU A 144 10.73 15.37 13.78
N GLY A 145 11.55 15.78 12.82
CA GLY A 145 11.96 17.17 12.63
C GLY A 145 10.78 18.10 12.36
N ILE A 146 9.82 17.68 11.53
CA ILE A 146 8.58 18.44 11.28
C ILE A 146 7.76 18.59 12.57
N ARG A 147 7.61 17.51 13.34
CA ARG A 147 6.88 17.54 14.63
C ARG A 147 7.56 18.44 15.65
N LEU A 148 8.88 18.40 15.73
CA LEU A 148 9.66 19.24 16.64
C LEU A 148 9.51 20.73 16.29
N LYS A 149 9.58 21.09 15.00
CA LYS A 149 9.32 22.48 14.55
C LYS A 149 7.92 22.94 14.92
N ALA A 150 6.90 22.10 14.75
CA ALA A 150 5.54 22.42 15.14
C ALA A 150 5.39 22.59 16.66
N ALA A 151 6.07 21.77 17.46
CA ALA A 151 6.09 21.91 18.92
C ALA A 151 6.80 23.20 19.36
N SER A 152 7.95 23.54 18.78
CA SER A 152 8.68 24.79 19.05
C SER A 152 7.78 25.99 18.81
N LYS A 153 7.09 26.05 17.66
CA LYS A 153 6.18 27.14 17.34
C LYS A 153 5.04 27.31 18.35
N ARG A 154 4.57 26.22 18.97
CA ARG A 154 3.56 26.27 20.03
C ARG A 154 4.14 26.82 21.33
N ILE A 155 5.36 26.45 21.68
CA ILE A 155 6.08 27.00 22.85
C ILE A 155 6.29 28.51 22.68
N ASP A 156 6.70 28.94 21.48
CA ASP A 156 6.88 30.36 21.16
C ASP A 156 5.55 31.14 21.30
N ALA A 157 4.44 30.56 20.84
CA ALA A 157 3.11 31.17 21.02
C ALA A 157 2.75 31.31 22.52
N ILE A 158 2.90 30.23 23.30
CA ILE A 158 2.60 30.24 24.74
C ILE A 158 3.48 31.26 25.48
N THR A 159 4.76 31.36 25.14
CA THR A 159 5.67 32.33 25.77
C THR A 159 5.28 33.77 25.46
N THR A 160 4.82 34.06 24.23
CA THR A 160 4.29 35.40 23.90
C THR A 160 2.99 35.73 24.64
N GLU A 161 2.08 34.75 24.78
CA GLU A 161 0.84 34.92 25.56
C GLU A 161 1.13 35.16 27.04
N LEU A 162 2.08 34.42 27.61
CA LEU A 162 2.52 34.59 29.00
C LEU A 162 3.13 35.98 29.21
N ALA A 163 4.01 36.44 28.32
CA ALA A 163 4.60 37.77 28.41
C ALA A 163 3.54 38.89 28.34
N SER A 164 2.52 38.73 27.48
CA SER A 164 1.38 39.65 27.40
C SER A 164 0.56 39.66 28.71
N SER A 165 0.27 38.48 29.26
CA SER A 165 -0.45 38.35 30.53
C SER A 165 0.33 38.97 31.70
N GLU A 166 1.65 38.76 31.77
CA GLU A 166 2.49 39.38 32.79
C GLU A 166 2.50 40.91 32.69
N ALA A 167 2.57 41.47 31.48
CA ALA A 167 2.50 42.92 31.28
C ALA A 167 1.15 43.49 31.72
N ALA A 168 0.05 42.80 31.42
CA ALA A 168 -1.28 43.19 31.89
C ALA A 168 -1.39 43.15 33.42
N ASN A 169 -0.85 42.12 34.06
CA ASN A 169 -0.82 42.02 35.53
C ASN A 169 -0.02 43.15 36.17
N ARG A 170 1.16 43.50 35.62
CA ARG A 170 1.94 44.65 36.11
C ARG A 170 1.13 45.94 36.04
N SER A 171 0.47 46.19 34.91
CA SER A 171 -0.40 47.38 34.76
C SER A 171 -1.55 47.42 35.76
N LEU A 172 -2.19 46.28 36.04
CA LEU A 172 -3.24 46.19 37.07
C LEU A 172 -2.68 46.49 38.47
N THR A 173 -1.47 46.00 38.77
CA THR A 173 -0.81 46.20 40.06
C THR A 173 -0.48 47.68 40.28
N GLU A 174 0.02 48.36 39.25
CA GLU A 174 0.28 49.81 39.28
C GLU A 174 -1.00 50.62 39.51
N ARG A 175 -2.10 50.26 38.83
CA ARG A 175 -3.41 50.91 39.04
C ARG A 175 -3.94 50.70 40.46
N LEU A 176 -3.74 49.50 41.01
CA LEU A 176 -4.17 49.17 42.37
C LEU A 176 -3.40 50.01 43.39
N HIS A 177 -2.07 50.11 43.24
CA HIS A 177 -1.26 50.99 44.09
C HIS A 177 -1.64 52.48 43.96
N ALA A 178 -1.92 52.97 42.74
CA ALA A 178 -2.37 54.33 42.55
C ALA A 178 -3.72 54.59 43.26
N ALA A 179 -4.66 53.65 43.16
CA ALA A 179 -5.95 53.74 43.84
C ALA A 179 -5.83 53.65 45.38
N GLU A 180 -4.88 52.85 45.89
CA GLU A 180 -4.58 52.81 47.33
C GLU A 180 -4.01 54.13 47.83
N GLN A 181 -3.10 54.75 47.08
CA GLN A 181 -2.55 56.07 47.39
C GLN A 181 -3.65 57.15 47.40
N GLU A 182 -4.53 57.14 46.40
CA GLU A 182 -5.66 58.06 46.33
C GLU A 182 -6.61 57.88 47.52
N ASN A 183 -6.95 56.63 47.87
CA ASN A 183 -7.72 56.32 49.08
C ASN A 183 -7.03 56.82 50.36
N GLN A 184 -5.71 56.69 50.44
CA GLN A 184 -4.95 57.15 51.60
C GLN A 184 -4.96 58.68 51.72
N VAL A 185 -4.85 59.41 50.60
CA VAL A 185 -5.01 60.87 50.55
C VAL A 185 -6.42 61.29 50.97
N LEU A 186 -7.45 60.59 50.49
CA LEU A 186 -8.83 60.85 50.87
C LEU A 186 -9.05 60.64 52.38
N ARG A 187 -8.53 59.55 52.95
CA ARG A 187 -8.58 59.28 54.41
C ARG A 187 -7.84 60.32 55.24
N MET A 188 -6.71 60.86 54.74
CA MET A 188 -5.98 61.93 55.41
C MET A 188 -6.78 63.25 55.39
N ARG A 189 -7.40 63.59 54.25
CA ARG A 189 -8.31 64.76 54.16
C ARG A 189 -9.53 64.62 55.08
N GLU A 190 -10.12 63.43 55.20
CA GLU A 190 -11.22 63.20 56.14
C GLU A 190 -10.78 63.34 57.61
N ARG A 191 -9.53 63.01 57.94
CA ARG A 191 -8.96 63.23 59.28
C ARG A 191 -8.73 64.71 59.59
N ASP A 192 -8.31 65.52 58.62
CA ASP A 192 -8.11 66.96 58.80
C ASP A 192 -9.42 67.74 59.04
N TYR A 193 -10.59 67.15 58.71
CA TYR A 193 -11.91 67.70 59.02
C TYR A 193 -12.45 67.35 60.42
N TYR A 194 -11.78 66.44 61.15
CA TYR A 194 -12.09 66.11 62.53
C TYR A 194 -11.03 66.73 63.46
N ASP A 195 -11.05 68.06 63.55
CA ASP A 195 -10.42 68.76 64.67
C ASP A 195 -11.29 68.53 65.92
N PRO A 196 -10.84 67.80 66.95
CA PRO A 196 -11.65 67.54 68.12
C PRO A 196 -11.67 68.81 68.97
N LEU A 197 -12.66 69.67 68.73
CA LEU A 197 -13.08 70.67 69.70
C LEU A 197 -13.55 69.93 70.97
N HIS A 198 -12.64 69.74 71.92
CA HIS A 198 -12.96 69.64 73.36
C HIS A 198 -13.53 70.98 73.83
N PRO A 199 -14.43 71.02 74.83
CA PRO A 199 -14.56 70.09 75.95
C PRO A 199 -15.83 69.21 75.94
#